data_AF-A0AA89CI47-F1
#
_entry.id   AF-A0AA89CI47-F1
#
_cell.length_a   1.000
_cell.length_b   1.000
_cell.length_c   1.000
_cell.angle_alpha   90.00
_cell.angle_beta   90.00
_cell.angle_gamma   90.00
#
_symmetry.space_group_name_H-M   'P 1'
#
loop_
_entity.id
_entity.type
_entity.pdbx_description
1 polymer ?
#
loop_
_entity_poly.entity_id
_entity_poly.type
_entity_poly.pdbx_seq_one_letter_code
_entity_poly.pdbx_strand_id
1 'polypeptide(L)' 'MQRANIPGTTADPSQQVDVSISGKETAISNPPASGDRSVSVKRPVRFGLLQGQVRIADDFDAPLPDDVLAAFEGR' A
#
# COMPACT_ATOMS: atom_id res chain seq x y z
N MET A 1 16.68 -26.13 -10.24
CA MET A 1 16.98 -24.85 -10.92
C MET A 1 15.83 -23.89 -10.68
N GLN A 2 16.07 -22.80 -9.93
CA GLN A 2 15.63 -21.41 -10.20
C GLN A 2 15.64 -20.64 -8.86
N ARG A 3 16.66 -19.78 -8.68
CA ARG A 3 16.82 -18.90 -7.51
C ARG A 3 16.07 -17.60 -7.83
N ALA A 4 15.11 -17.21 -7.00
CA ALA A 4 14.51 -15.89 -7.06
C ALA A 4 15.41 -14.91 -6.32
N ASN A 5 16.01 -13.98 -7.05
CA ASN A 5 16.85 -12.91 -6.54
C ASN A 5 15.92 -11.77 -6.10
N ILE A 6 15.84 -11.47 -4.80
CA ILE A 6 15.18 -10.25 -4.30
C ILE A 6 16.19 -9.11 -4.34
N PRO A 7 15.97 -8.03 -5.12
CA PRO A 7 16.75 -6.82 -4.95
C PRO A 7 16.35 -6.14 -3.63
N GLY A 8 17.30 -6.03 -2.71
CA GLY A 8 17.11 -5.30 -1.46
C GLY A 8 16.95 -3.81 -1.74
N THR A 9 15.74 -3.28 -1.55
CA THR A 9 15.51 -1.84 -1.44
C THR A 9 15.58 -1.48 0.04
N THR A 10 16.73 -0.98 0.47
CA THR A 10 16.79 -0.16 1.69
C THR A 10 16.22 1.20 1.30
N ALA A 11 14.96 1.45 1.60
CA ALA A 11 14.35 2.78 1.47
C ALA A 11 14.29 3.36 2.88
N ASP A 12 15.24 4.26 3.15
CA ASP A 12 15.31 5.07 4.35
C ASP A 12 14.09 6.01 4.38
N PRO A 13 13.20 5.96 5.40
CA PRO A 13 11.96 6.73 5.43
C PRO A 13 12.16 8.23 5.74
N SER A 14 13.39 8.73 5.78
CA SER A 14 13.72 10.01 6.42
C SER A 14 13.88 11.21 5.47
N GLN A 15 13.59 11.09 4.16
CA GLN A 15 13.77 12.20 3.22
C GLN A 15 12.57 12.49 2.32
N GLN A 16 11.37 12.53 2.87
CA GLN A 16 10.24 13.14 2.18
C GLN A 16 9.67 14.31 2.99
N VAL A 17 10.44 15.41 3.01
CA VAL A 17 9.96 16.71 3.45
C VAL A 17 10.15 17.72 2.33
N ASP A 18 9.03 18.33 2.00
CA ASP A 18 8.87 19.61 1.33
C ASP A 18 9.19 19.69 -0.17
N VAL A 19 8.14 19.52 -0.97
CA VAL A 19 8.12 20.01 -2.34
C VAL A 19 6.90 20.89 -2.53
N SER A 20 7.18 22.16 -2.81
CA SER A 20 6.35 23.14 -3.53
C SER A 20 5.54 24.13 -2.70
N ILE A 21 6.17 25.26 -2.37
CA ILE A 21 5.51 26.57 -2.51
C ILE A 21 6.26 27.35 -3.58
N SER A 22 5.85 27.17 -4.84
CA SER A 22 6.23 28.07 -5.93
C SER A 22 4.97 28.85 -6.33
N GLY A 23 4.80 30.01 -5.70
CA GLY A 23 3.86 31.02 -6.16
C GLY A 23 4.27 31.48 -7.55
N LYS A 24 3.56 30.99 -8.56
CA LYS A 24 3.55 31.59 -9.89
C LYS A 24 2.10 31.66 -10.36
N GLU A 25 1.53 32.83 -10.18
CA GLU A 25 0.27 33.24 -10.78
C GLU A 25 0.52 33.39 -12.28
N THR A 26 0.19 32.34 -13.03
CA THR A 26 0.04 32.44 -14.48
C THR A 26 -1.45 32.39 -14.78
N ALA A 27 -2.01 33.56 -15.08
CA ALA A 27 -3.35 33.72 -15.61
C ALA A 27 -3.43 33.01 -16.98
N ILE A 28 -3.79 31.73 -16.95
CA ILE A 28 -4.21 30.99 -18.14
C ILE A 28 -5.72 31.18 -18.23
N SER A 29 -6.15 32.05 -19.15
CA SER A 29 -7.56 32.17 -19.51
C SER A 29 -8.05 30.82 -20.05
N ASN A 30 -8.88 30.13 -19.27
CA ASN A 30 -9.53 28.89 -19.70
C ASN A 30 -10.66 29.23 -20.69
N PRO A 31 -10.74 28.59 -21.88
CA PRO A 31 -12.00 28.58 -22.63
C PRO A 31 -13.09 27.93 -21.76
N PRO A 32 -14.40 28.22 -21.98
CA PRO A 32 -15.44 27.64 -21.14
C PRO A 32 -15.32 26.13 -21.22
N ALA A 33 -14.83 25.53 -20.13
CA ALA A 33 -14.74 24.10 -19.99
C ALA A 33 -16.14 23.58 -20.29
N SER A 34 -16.30 22.91 -21.43
CA SER A 34 -17.44 22.04 -21.65
C SER A 34 -17.40 21.10 -20.46
N GLY A 35 -18.30 21.35 -19.51
CA GLY A 35 -18.31 20.72 -18.21
C GLY A 35 -18.74 19.28 -18.40
N ASP A 36 -17.82 18.46 -18.89
CA ASP A 36 -17.91 17.03 -18.75
C ASP A 36 -17.63 16.78 -17.27
N ARG A 37 -18.69 16.94 -16.47
CA ARG A 37 -18.68 16.59 -15.06
C ARG A 37 -18.36 15.11 -15.03
N SER A 38 -17.09 14.80 -14.84
CA SER A 38 -16.62 13.46 -14.51
C SER A 38 -17.21 13.13 -13.14
N VAL A 39 -18.46 12.64 -13.18
CA VAL A 39 -19.12 12.11 -12.01
C VAL A 39 -18.32 10.89 -11.63
N SER A 40 -17.73 10.90 -10.44
CA SER A 40 -17.09 9.72 -9.87
C SER A 40 -18.18 8.67 -9.67
N VAL A 41 -18.38 7.81 -10.66
CA VAL A 41 -19.28 6.67 -10.57
C VAL A 41 -18.64 5.74 -9.56
N LYS A 42 -19.17 5.74 -8.34
CA LYS A 42 -18.77 4.77 -7.30
C LYS A 42 -19.04 3.38 -7.86
N ARG A 43 -17.98 2.69 -8.26
CA ARG A 43 -18.08 1.31 -8.71
C ARG A 43 -18.49 0.45 -7.51
N PRO A 44 -19.42 -0.49 -7.68
CA PRO A 44 -19.78 -1.40 -6.61
C PRO A 44 -18.55 -2.23 -6.22
N VAL A 45 -18.27 -2.29 -4.92
CA VAL A 45 -17.20 -3.13 -4.38
C VAL A 45 -17.62 -4.59 -4.52
N ARG A 46 -16.75 -5.41 -5.09
CA ARG A 46 -16.95 -6.86 -5.22
C ARG A 46 -16.19 -7.58 -4.11
N PHE A 47 -16.92 -8.22 -3.20
CA PHE A 47 -16.35 -9.05 -2.14
C PHE A 47 -16.14 -10.48 -2.62
N GLY A 48 -15.36 -11.27 -1.86
CA GLY A 48 -15.20 -12.71 -2.12
C GLY A 48 -14.29 -13.09 -3.29
N LEU A 49 -13.58 -12.13 -3.90
CA LEU A 49 -12.66 -12.39 -5.02
C LEU A 49 -11.55 -13.40 -4.67
N LEU A 50 -11.20 -13.52 -3.39
CA LEU A 50 -10.16 -14.44 -2.89
C LEU A 50 -10.73 -15.54 -1.99
N GLN A 51 -12.04 -15.82 -2.06
CA GLN A 51 -12.65 -16.88 -1.27
C GLN A 51 -11.95 -18.23 -1.55
N GLY A 52 -11.59 -18.95 -0.49
CA GLY A 52 -10.90 -20.25 -0.58
C GLY A 52 -9.43 -20.18 -0.99
N GLN A 53 -8.84 -18.98 -1.19
CA GLN A 53 -7.42 -18.83 -1.50
C GLN A 53 -6.52 -18.78 -0.25
N VAL A 54 -7.12 -18.68 0.94
CA VAL A 54 -6.41 -18.75 2.20
C VAL A 54 -5.92 -20.18 2.42
N ARG A 55 -4.63 -20.33 2.69
CA ARG A 55 -4.02 -21.58 3.15
C ARG A 55 -3.57 -21.38 4.59
N ILE A 56 -3.94 -22.32 5.45
CA ILE A 56 -3.53 -22.37 6.85
C ILE A 56 -2.49 -23.50 6.94
N ALA A 57 -1.38 -23.25 7.62
CA ALA A 57 -0.37 -24.28 7.85
C ALA A 57 -0.87 -25.30 8.89
N ASP A 58 -0.42 -26.55 8.80
CA ASP A 58 -0.87 -27.63 9.69
C ASP A 58 -0.53 -27.35 11.17
N ASP A 59 0.47 -26.50 11.42
CA ASP A 59 0.98 -26.10 12.72
C ASP A 59 0.50 -24.70 13.16
N PHE A 60 -0.52 -24.13 12.51
CA PHE A 60 -0.96 -22.76 12.82
C PHE A 60 -1.34 -22.54 14.30
N ASP A 61 -1.94 -23.54 14.93
CA ASP A 61 -2.32 -23.51 16.35
C ASP A 61 -1.20 -24.03 17.28
N ALA A 62 -0.04 -24.37 16.74
CA ALA A 62 1.11 -24.80 17.54
C ALA A 62 1.62 -23.64 18.41
N PRO A 63 2.20 -23.93 19.59
CA PRO A 63 2.80 -22.89 20.42
C PRO A 63 3.94 -22.20 19.68
N LEU A 64 4.08 -20.89 19.92
CA LEU A 64 5.23 -20.14 19.42
C LEU A 64 6.53 -20.65 20.04
N PRO A 65 7.65 -20.63 19.30
CA PRO A 65 8.98 -20.85 19.85
C PRO A 65 9.30 -19.88 21.01
N ASP A 66 10.06 -20.35 21.99
CA ASP A 66 10.34 -19.61 23.24
C ASP A 66 10.98 -18.23 23.00
N ASP A 67 11.88 -18.12 22.01
CA ASP A 67 12.54 -16.87 21.64
C ASP A 67 11.56 -15.86 21.03
N VAL A 68 10.66 -16.33 20.17
CA VAL A 68 9.61 -15.52 19.56
C VAL A 68 8.59 -15.08 20.61
N LEU A 69 8.21 -15.98 21.51
CA LEU A 69 7.30 -15.71 22.61
C LEU A 69 7.90 -14.67 23.58
N ALA A 70 9.17 -14.81 23.96
CA ALA A 70 9.87 -13.87 24.83
C ALA A 70 9.95 -12.46 24.21
N ALA A 71 10.26 -12.37 22.91
CA ALA A 71 10.25 -11.11 22.18
C ALA A 71 8.86 -10.46 22.14
N PHE A 72 7.80 -11.25 22.00
CA PHE A 72 6.42 -10.75 22.02
C PHE A 72 5.99 -10.28 23.43
N GLU A 73 6.38 -11.01 24.47
CA GLU A 73 6.08 -10.67 25.88
C GLU A 73 7.00 -9.61 26.48
N GLY A 74 8.06 -9.21 25.78
CA GLY A 74 9.02 -8.21 26.25
C GLY A 74 9.90 -8.69 27.41
N ARG A 75 10.20 -9.99 27.48
CA ARG A 75 11.09 -10.60 28.47
C ARG A 75 12.50 -10.84 27.94
#